data_AF-A0A5S9MEB2-F1
#
_entry.id   AF-A0A5S9MEB2-F1
#
_cell.length_a   1.000
_cell.length_b   1.000
_cell.length_c   1.000
_cell.angle_alpha   90.00
_cell.angle_beta   90.00
_cell.angle_gamma   90.00
#
_symmetry.space_group_name_H-M   'P 1'
#
loop_
_entity.id
_entity.type
_entity.pdbx_description
1 polymer ?
#
loop_
_entity_poly.entity_id
_entity_poly.type
_entity_poly.pdbx_seq_one_letter_code
_entity_poly.pdbx_strand_id
1 'polypeptide(L)'
;MNDKAHADLFNDMVRVLLENDTGLLEHLLKHTNDGGVHASETEKKKWNESQSYKITADSGRQLINVSAGGSIFDAIKDKGTCTFYAAAGVEDSPALPNVSIRGLQTVGQDNIGSGFAIDMSGNAYFFYYDAGHTSITWTKLPTESDRNRWDNGQLVKITQDNGKPIYHGFASETDYNTLTQTGMYLIYNQGINGPSSFNRVFLLVMSYGSTLVQIAYESVYGKNTYFRVLKHNAESWTPWEKQITLSDLLEGSWETPKEIKSNWKEYDPINLPVKYRKNLLGEVEIVGAVKGGTLGNNAVFNLPEEYRPKQAMHFVGVASSIGTPGVPQFHRTLIDKEGNVCVQSSSSNNANPTEFITFGFKFSTR
;
A
#
# COMPACT_ATOMS: atom_id res chain seq x y z
N MET A 1 -37.15 34.53 120.17
CA MET A 1 -37.46 34.98 118.79
C MET A 1 -36.43 34.53 117.75
N ASN A 2 -35.43 33.69 118.07
CA ASN A 2 -34.28 33.41 117.19
C ASN A 2 -34.38 32.07 116.42
N ASP A 3 -34.99 31.03 117.00
CA ASP A 3 -34.99 29.68 116.37
C ASP A 3 -35.96 29.55 115.20
N LYS A 4 -37.06 30.30 115.23
CA LYS A 4 -38.06 30.28 114.14
C LYS A 4 -37.49 30.86 112.84
N ALA A 5 -36.76 31.98 112.92
CA ALA A 5 -36.14 32.60 111.75
C ALA A 5 -35.05 31.73 111.12
N HIS A 6 -34.25 31.01 111.94
CA HIS A 6 -33.28 30.05 111.42
C HIS A 6 -33.93 28.81 110.80
N ALA A 7 -35.02 28.31 111.37
CA ALA A 7 -35.79 27.21 110.79
C ALA A 7 -36.45 27.60 109.46
N ASP A 8 -36.99 28.82 109.37
CA ASP A 8 -37.58 29.34 108.14
C ASP A 8 -36.53 29.48 107.02
N LEU A 9 -35.33 30.00 107.33
CA LEU A 9 -34.22 30.09 106.36
C LEU A 9 -33.71 28.71 105.90
N PHE A 10 -33.61 27.75 106.82
CA PHE A 10 -33.24 26.37 106.48
C PHE A 10 -34.28 25.71 105.57
N ASN A 11 -35.57 25.87 105.88
CA ASN A 11 -36.66 25.32 105.05
C ASN A 11 -36.69 25.96 103.66
N ASP A 12 -36.43 27.27 103.56
CA ASP A 12 -36.32 27.96 102.28
C ASP A 12 -35.13 27.45 101.45
N MET A 13 -33.97 27.22 102.08
CA MET A 13 -32.81 26.64 101.41
C MET A 13 -33.08 25.21 100.93
N VAL A 14 -33.72 24.38 101.76
CA VAL A 14 -34.13 23.02 101.39
C VAL A 14 -35.12 23.04 100.23
N ARG A 15 -36.06 23.98 100.21
CA ARG A 15 -37.00 24.16 99.10
C ARG A 15 -36.27 24.47 97.79
N VAL A 16 -35.34 25.43 97.81
CA VAL A 16 -34.53 25.79 96.63
C VAL A 16 -33.69 24.61 96.13
N LEU A 17 -33.11 23.80 97.04
CA LEU A 17 -32.35 22.60 96.67
C LEU A 17 -33.24 21.56 95.99
N LEU A 18 -34.43 21.30 96.53
CA LEU A 18 -35.38 20.34 95.95
C LEU A 18 -35.92 20.80 94.59
N GLU A 19 -36.19 22.10 94.44
CA GLU A 19 -36.60 22.70 93.16
C GLU A 19 -35.49 22.56 92.11
N ASN A 20 -34.24 22.83 92.49
CA ASN A 20 -33.08 22.68 91.61
C ASN A 20 -32.85 21.22 91.20
N ASP A 21 -32.92 20.27 92.14
CA ASP A 21 -32.75 18.84 91.85
C ASP A 21 -33.85 18.33 90.93
N THR A 22 -35.09 18.77 91.14
CA THR A 22 -36.23 18.42 90.28
C THR A 22 -36.03 18.98 88.87
N GLY A 23 -35.65 20.26 88.74
CA GLY A 23 -35.37 20.88 87.44
C GLY A 23 -34.19 20.24 86.70
N LEU A 24 -33.13 19.87 87.43
CA LEU A 24 -32.00 19.13 86.87
C LEU A 24 -32.42 17.74 86.37
N LEU A 25 -33.22 17.02 87.15
CA LEU A 25 -33.75 15.71 86.76
C LEU A 25 -34.61 15.83 85.49
N GLU A 26 -35.48 16.83 85.40
CA GLU A 26 -36.31 17.09 84.21
C GLU A 26 -35.46 17.42 82.97
N HIS A 27 -34.43 18.26 83.11
CA HIS A 27 -33.51 18.58 82.02
C HIS A 27 -32.72 17.33 81.56
N LEU A 28 -32.25 16.52 82.50
CA LEU A 28 -31.59 15.24 82.21
C LEU A 28 -32.52 14.28 81.49
N LEU A 29 -33.75 14.09 81.98
CA LEU A 29 -34.76 13.25 81.33
C LEU A 29 -35.09 13.73 79.92
N LYS A 30 -35.22 15.04 79.71
CA LYS A 30 -35.45 15.63 78.39
C LYS A 30 -34.28 15.35 77.45
N HIS A 31 -33.05 15.52 77.93
CA HIS A 31 -31.85 15.26 77.14
C HIS A 31 -31.65 13.77 76.85
N THR A 32 -31.83 12.89 77.83
CA THR A 32 -31.69 11.42 77.68
C THR A 32 -32.71 10.84 76.71
N ASN A 33 -33.91 11.42 76.63
CA ASN A 33 -34.98 10.94 75.75
C ASN A 33 -34.98 11.60 74.37
N ASP A 34 -34.10 12.57 74.11
CA ASP A 34 -33.96 13.21 72.80
C ASP A 34 -32.73 12.65 72.05
N GLY A 35 -32.95 11.83 71.02
CA GLY A 35 -31.88 11.30 70.16
C GLY A 35 -31.35 12.31 69.12
N GLY A 36 -31.88 13.53 69.09
CA GLY A 36 -31.59 14.60 68.14
C GLY A 36 -30.72 15.73 68.68
N VAL A 37 -30.49 15.82 69.99
CA VAL A 37 -29.76 16.95 70.63
C VAL A 37 -28.31 17.11 70.19
N HIS A 38 -27.68 16.09 69.60
CA HIS A 38 -26.25 16.09 69.27
C HIS A 38 -25.91 16.31 67.79
N ALA A 39 -26.88 16.13 66.88
CA ALA A 39 -26.71 16.39 65.46
C ALA A 39 -28.08 16.54 64.80
N SER A 40 -28.21 17.48 63.86
CA SER A 40 -29.46 17.67 63.13
C SER A 40 -29.78 16.47 62.22
N GLU A 41 -31.06 16.23 61.93
CA GLU A 41 -31.47 15.22 60.95
C GLU A 41 -30.86 15.46 59.56
N THR A 42 -30.58 16.71 59.22
CA THR A 42 -29.91 17.09 57.96
C THR A 42 -28.45 16.61 57.95
N GLU A 43 -27.71 16.76 59.05
CA GLU A 43 -26.34 16.26 59.15
C GLU A 43 -26.28 14.74 59.15
N LYS A 44 -27.16 14.08 59.90
CA LYS A 44 -27.26 12.60 59.91
C LYS A 44 -27.51 12.08 58.49
N LYS A 45 -28.46 12.68 57.77
CA LYS A 45 -28.76 12.34 56.38
C LYS A 45 -27.55 12.56 55.47
N LYS A 46 -26.85 13.69 55.59
CA LYS A 46 -25.62 13.97 54.82
C LYS A 46 -24.56 12.89 55.00
N TRP A 47 -24.33 12.42 56.23
CA TRP A 47 -23.38 11.34 56.50
C TRP A 47 -23.85 10.00 55.94
N ASN A 48 -25.13 9.66 56.14
CA ASN A 48 -25.71 8.40 55.65
C ASN A 48 -25.75 8.30 54.12
N GLU A 49 -25.90 9.44 53.43
CA GLU A 49 -25.87 9.52 51.96
C GLU A 49 -24.46 9.74 51.39
N SER A 50 -23.45 9.90 52.24
CA SER A 50 -22.06 10.09 51.80
C SER A 50 -21.39 8.77 51.40
N GLN A 51 -20.38 8.86 50.54
CA GLN A 51 -19.52 7.74 50.20
C GLN A 51 -18.65 7.36 51.40
N SER A 52 -19.00 6.28 52.09
CA SER A 52 -18.29 5.81 53.30
C SER A 52 -17.05 4.97 53.01
N TYR A 53 -16.94 4.38 51.81
CA TYR A 53 -15.75 3.62 51.40
C TYR A 53 -14.70 4.53 50.76
N LYS A 54 -13.48 4.55 51.32
CA LYS A 54 -12.37 5.36 50.81
C LYS A 54 -11.84 4.79 49.49
N ILE A 55 -11.71 5.64 48.47
CA ILE A 55 -11.09 5.28 47.18
C ILE A 55 -9.61 5.70 47.10
N THR A 56 -9.17 6.59 48.00
CA THR A 56 -7.80 7.12 48.15
C THR A 56 -7.41 7.17 49.62
N ALA A 57 -6.12 7.31 49.92
CA ALA A 57 -5.64 7.60 51.26
C ALA A 57 -5.97 9.05 51.68
N ASP A 58 -5.96 9.33 52.99
CA ASP A 58 -6.25 10.67 53.54
C ASP A 58 -5.25 11.75 53.13
N SER A 59 -4.07 11.32 52.65
CA SER A 59 -3.04 12.21 52.09
C SER A 59 -3.30 12.59 50.62
N GLY A 60 -4.42 12.18 50.03
CA GLY A 60 -4.70 12.34 48.59
C GLY A 60 -3.87 11.40 47.70
N ARG A 61 -3.19 10.41 48.30
CA ARG A 61 -2.41 9.39 47.60
C ARG A 61 -3.26 8.15 47.30
N GLN A 62 -2.68 7.19 46.59
CA GLN A 62 -3.28 5.88 46.38
C GLN A 62 -3.76 5.23 47.69
N LEU A 63 -4.87 4.49 47.64
CA LEU A 63 -5.36 3.73 48.79
C LEU A 63 -4.47 2.52 49.09
N ILE A 64 -4.02 1.82 48.04
CA ILE A 64 -3.32 0.54 48.14
C ILE A 64 -1.89 0.70 47.64
N ASN A 65 -0.92 0.18 48.39
CA ASN A 65 0.48 0.12 47.99
C ASN A 65 0.91 -1.35 47.83
N VAL A 66 1.43 -1.70 46.67
CA VAL A 66 1.95 -3.03 46.36
C VAL A 66 3.47 -2.92 46.22
N SER A 67 4.19 -3.61 47.11
CA SER A 67 5.65 -3.64 47.14
C SER A 67 6.21 -4.58 46.06
N ALA A 68 7.50 -4.42 45.72
CA ALA A 68 8.21 -5.34 44.84
C ALA A 68 8.07 -6.80 45.33
N GLY A 69 7.87 -7.75 44.41
CA GLY A 69 7.55 -9.14 44.71
C GLY A 69 6.12 -9.39 45.21
N GLY A 70 5.27 -8.35 45.26
CA GLY A 70 3.84 -8.47 45.54
C GLY A 70 2.99 -8.70 44.29
N SER A 71 1.68 -8.80 44.49
CA SER A 71 0.65 -9.04 43.49
C SER A 71 -0.43 -7.96 43.56
N ILE A 72 -0.70 -7.28 42.44
CA ILE A 72 -1.76 -6.28 42.28
C ILE A 72 -3.11 -6.98 42.42
N PHE A 73 -3.28 -8.13 41.76
CA PHE A 73 -4.48 -8.95 41.85
C PHE A 73 -4.88 -9.21 43.30
N ASP A 74 -3.97 -9.78 44.10
CA ASP A 74 -4.28 -10.12 45.49
C ASP A 74 -4.56 -8.89 46.35
N ALA A 75 -3.97 -7.74 46.00
CA ALA A 75 -4.19 -6.50 46.72
C ALA A 75 -5.58 -5.88 46.47
N ILE A 76 -6.17 -6.09 45.28
CA ILE A 76 -7.41 -5.41 44.86
C ILE A 76 -8.61 -6.33 44.60
N LYS A 77 -8.43 -7.66 44.52
CA LYS A 77 -9.47 -8.61 44.10
C LYS A 77 -10.75 -8.64 44.94
N ASP A 78 -10.65 -8.31 46.23
CA ASP A 78 -11.77 -8.29 47.18
C ASP A 78 -12.15 -6.84 47.57
N LYS A 79 -11.85 -5.87 46.69
CA LYS A 79 -12.08 -4.44 46.91
C LYS A 79 -13.08 -3.90 45.90
N GLY A 80 -13.82 -2.87 46.32
CA GLY A 80 -14.62 -2.05 45.41
C GLY A 80 -13.73 -1.12 44.56
N THR A 81 -14.28 0.03 44.20
CA THR A 81 -13.49 1.09 43.56
C THR A 81 -12.32 1.51 44.45
N CYS A 82 -11.09 1.43 43.95
CA CYS A 82 -9.90 1.81 44.73
C CYS A 82 -8.74 2.25 43.83
N THR A 83 -7.89 3.11 44.36
CA THR A 83 -6.63 3.51 43.72
C THR A 83 -5.46 2.70 44.28
N PHE A 84 -4.48 2.39 43.44
CA PHE A 84 -3.28 1.67 43.85
C PHE A 84 -2.01 2.24 43.23
N TYR A 85 -0.90 1.99 43.91
CA TYR A 85 0.46 2.12 43.42
C TYR A 85 1.12 0.75 43.50
N ALA A 86 1.72 0.32 42.39
CA ALA A 86 2.56 -0.86 42.34
C ALA A 86 4.00 -0.45 42.07
N ALA A 87 4.90 -0.82 42.98
CA ALA A 87 6.32 -0.55 42.83
C ALA A 87 6.92 -1.29 41.63
N ALA A 88 8.08 -0.82 41.17
CA ALA A 88 8.89 -1.60 40.23
C ALA A 88 9.19 -2.99 40.82
N GLY A 89 9.03 -4.05 40.03
CA GLY A 89 9.28 -5.43 40.43
C GLY A 89 8.07 -6.15 41.05
N VAL A 90 6.87 -5.56 40.97
CA VAL A 90 5.60 -6.27 41.26
C VAL A 90 5.34 -7.32 40.18
N GLU A 91 4.94 -8.53 40.61
CA GLU A 91 5.00 -9.74 39.78
C GLU A 91 4.03 -9.73 38.59
N ASP A 92 2.81 -9.23 38.81
CA ASP A 92 1.72 -9.20 37.83
C ASP A 92 1.52 -7.80 37.21
N SER A 93 2.55 -6.95 37.25
CA SER A 93 2.57 -5.67 36.56
C SER A 93 2.74 -5.85 35.04
N PRO A 94 2.01 -5.10 34.20
CA PRO A 94 2.16 -5.16 32.74
C PRO A 94 3.32 -4.31 32.21
N ALA A 95 3.96 -3.52 33.09
CA ALA A 95 5.11 -2.69 32.74
C ALA A 95 6.42 -3.46 32.88
N LEU A 96 7.51 -2.89 32.36
CA LEU A 96 8.85 -3.46 32.52
C LEU A 96 9.21 -3.60 34.02
N PRO A 97 10.03 -4.58 34.42
CA PRO A 97 10.31 -4.86 35.84
C PRO A 97 10.87 -3.68 36.65
N ASN A 98 11.51 -2.71 36.00
CA ASN A 98 12.07 -1.51 36.64
C ASN A 98 11.12 -0.30 36.65
N VAL A 99 9.85 -0.47 36.26
CA VAL A 99 8.88 0.61 36.10
C VAL A 99 7.71 0.42 37.08
N SER A 100 7.38 1.49 37.81
CA SER A 100 6.20 1.51 38.68
C SER A 100 4.94 1.90 37.91
N ILE A 101 3.78 1.42 38.35
CA ILE A 101 2.48 1.79 37.78
C ILE A 101 1.52 2.36 38.83
N ARG A 102 0.60 3.22 38.41
CA ARG A 102 -0.52 3.72 39.20
C ARG A 102 -1.80 3.37 38.51
N GLY A 103 -2.80 2.92 39.26
CA GLY A 103 -4.08 2.58 38.68
C GLY A 103 -5.26 2.86 39.58
N LEU A 104 -6.43 2.72 38.95
CA LEU A 104 -7.75 2.82 39.55
C LEU A 104 -8.52 1.58 39.12
N GLN A 105 -8.92 0.76 40.09
CA GLN A 105 -10.04 -0.14 39.91
C GLN A 105 -11.31 0.70 39.87
N THR A 106 -11.97 0.74 38.72
CA THR A 106 -13.17 1.54 38.53
C THR A 106 -14.36 0.94 39.27
N VAL A 107 -14.45 -0.38 39.26
CA VAL A 107 -15.46 -1.16 39.99
C VAL A 107 -14.85 -2.51 40.36
N GLY A 108 -15.20 -3.01 41.54
CA GLY A 108 -14.85 -4.35 41.94
C GLY A 108 -15.83 -4.93 42.94
N GLN A 109 -15.82 -6.25 43.00
CA GLN A 109 -16.51 -7.11 43.97
C GLN A 109 -15.61 -8.35 44.19
N ASP A 110 -16.00 -9.27 45.06
CA ASP A 110 -15.21 -10.47 45.37
C ASP A 110 -14.78 -11.21 44.10
N ASN A 111 -13.47 -11.16 43.79
CA ASN A 111 -12.81 -11.70 42.58
C ASN A 111 -13.36 -11.19 41.23
N ILE A 112 -14.16 -10.13 41.30
CA ILE A 112 -14.77 -9.25 40.29
C ILE A 112 -14.03 -7.94 40.03
N GLY A 113 -13.42 -7.62 38.89
CA GLY A 113 -12.90 -6.26 38.75
C GLY A 113 -12.49 -5.79 37.37
N SER A 114 -12.53 -4.47 37.19
CA SER A 114 -11.95 -3.80 36.02
C SER A 114 -11.44 -2.41 36.36
N GLY A 115 -10.50 -1.92 35.54
CA GLY A 115 -9.92 -0.61 35.75
C GLY A 115 -8.85 -0.23 34.75
N PHE A 116 -8.09 0.79 35.12
CA PHE A 116 -7.02 1.34 34.29
C PHE A 116 -5.76 1.58 35.11
N ALA A 117 -4.59 1.46 34.47
CA ALA A 117 -3.32 1.85 35.04
C ALA A 117 -2.43 2.58 34.02
N ILE A 118 -1.53 3.42 34.52
CA ILE A 118 -0.57 4.17 33.73
C ILE A 118 0.83 3.97 34.35
N ASP A 119 1.82 3.69 33.50
CA ASP A 119 3.22 3.59 33.90
C ASP A 119 3.94 4.95 33.86
N MET A 120 5.17 5.02 34.40
CA MET A 120 5.95 6.27 34.39
C MET A 120 6.38 6.74 33.00
N SER A 121 6.25 5.90 31.97
CA SER A 121 6.59 6.20 30.58
C SER A 121 5.36 6.69 29.79
N GLY A 122 4.18 6.78 30.42
CA GLY A 122 2.93 7.21 29.80
C GLY A 122 2.19 6.09 29.04
N ASN A 123 2.61 4.83 29.17
CA ASN A 123 1.83 3.71 28.64
C ASN A 123 0.59 3.51 29.52
N ALA A 124 -0.58 3.46 28.89
CA ALA A 124 -1.84 3.19 29.56
C ALA A 124 -2.28 1.74 29.32
N TYR A 125 -2.91 1.16 30.33
CA TYR A 125 -3.38 -0.22 30.34
C TYR A 125 -4.81 -0.26 30.86
N PHE A 126 -5.68 -0.96 30.15
CA PHE A 126 -6.94 -1.44 30.69
C PHE A 126 -6.70 -2.80 31.36
N PHE A 127 -7.43 -3.08 32.41
CA PHE A 127 -7.38 -4.39 33.05
C PHE A 127 -8.75 -4.90 33.48
N TYR A 128 -8.86 -6.21 33.55
CA TYR A 128 -10.00 -6.88 34.15
C TYR A 128 -9.61 -8.25 34.74
N TYR A 129 -10.44 -8.73 35.65
CA TYR A 129 -10.43 -10.10 36.15
C TYR A 129 -11.85 -10.51 36.57
N ASP A 130 -12.14 -11.81 36.49
CA ASP A 130 -13.44 -12.40 36.82
C ASP A 130 -13.26 -13.52 37.85
N ALA A 131 -14.34 -14.07 38.41
CA ALA A 131 -14.32 -14.95 39.58
C ALA A 131 -13.48 -16.23 39.41
N GLY A 132 -13.22 -16.65 38.17
CA GLY A 132 -12.35 -17.78 37.84
C GLY A 132 -10.88 -17.43 37.59
N HIS A 133 -10.52 -16.15 37.57
CA HIS A 133 -9.15 -15.70 37.33
C HIS A 133 -8.33 -15.70 38.63
N THR A 134 -7.05 -16.02 38.50
CA THR A 134 -6.06 -15.97 39.60
C THR A 134 -5.04 -14.85 39.40
N SER A 135 -5.21 -14.02 38.37
CA SER A 135 -4.36 -12.88 38.02
C SER A 135 -5.13 -11.87 37.18
N ILE A 136 -4.57 -10.68 37.00
CA ILE A 136 -5.13 -9.62 36.17
C ILE A 136 -4.83 -9.86 34.68
N THR A 137 -5.85 -9.72 33.83
CA THR A 137 -5.66 -9.62 32.37
C THR A 137 -5.42 -8.18 31.98
N TRP A 138 -4.22 -7.87 31.49
CA TRP A 138 -3.82 -6.53 31.06
C TRP A 138 -3.89 -6.37 29.54
N THR A 139 -4.49 -5.26 29.10
CA THR A 139 -4.49 -4.83 27.69
C THR A 139 -3.86 -3.45 27.59
N LYS A 140 -2.74 -3.35 26.88
CA LYS A 140 -2.11 -2.06 26.60
C LYS A 140 -2.97 -1.25 25.63
N LEU A 141 -3.26 0.00 25.97
CA LEU A 141 -3.97 0.93 25.10
C LEU A 141 -3.02 1.53 24.05
N PRO A 142 -3.51 1.85 22.84
CA PRO A 142 -2.70 2.48 21.80
C PRO A 142 -2.03 3.77 22.27
N THR A 143 -0.78 3.96 21.88
CA THR A 143 -0.01 5.17 22.16
C THR A 143 -0.08 6.17 21.00
N GLU A 144 0.40 7.39 21.22
CA GLU A 144 0.59 8.35 20.13
C GLU A 144 1.55 7.85 19.05
N SER A 145 2.56 7.07 19.41
CA SER A 145 3.47 6.46 18.43
C SER A 145 2.78 5.37 17.61
N ASP A 146 1.86 4.60 18.20
CA ASP A 146 1.03 3.64 17.46
C ASP A 146 0.14 4.35 16.43
N ARG A 147 -0.55 5.42 16.85
CA ARG A 147 -1.37 6.24 15.97
C ARG A 147 -0.54 6.80 14.81
N ASN A 148 0.61 7.42 15.12
CA ASN A 148 1.49 7.97 14.10
C ASN A 148 2.01 6.89 13.14
N ARG A 149 2.29 5.67 13.62
CA ARG A 149 2.69 4.55 12.76
C ARG A 149 1.58 4.14 11.79
N TRP A 150 0.33 4.12 12.26
CA TRP A 150 -0.82 3.80 11.42
C TRP A 150 -1.11 4.89 10.40
N ASP A 151 -1.09 6.16 10.82
CA ASP A 151 -1.36 7.32 9.94
C ASP A 151 -0.30 7.46 8.83
N ASN A 152 0.96 7.07 9.10
CA ASN A 152 2.04 7.04 8.11
C ASN A 152 2.08 5.74 7.28
N GLY A 153 1.15 4.81 7.51
CA GLY A 153 1.07 3.56 6.77
C GLY A 153 0.38 3.72 5.41
N GLN A 154 0.57 2.72 4.54
CA GLN A 154 -0.25 2.59 3.33
C GLN A 154 -1.67 2.13 3.73
N LEU A 155 -2.63 3.06 3.73
CA LEU A 155 -4.00 2.81 4.20
C LEU A 155 -4.92 2.15 3.15
N VAL A 156 -4.49 2.10 1.88
CA VAL A 156 -5.25 1.49 0.78
C VAL A 156 -4.48 0.29 0.25
N LYS A 157 -5.15 -0.86 0.16
CA LYS A 157 -4.54 -2.08 -0.39
C LYS A 157 -4.18 -1.89 -1.86
N ILE A 158 -2.91 -2.13 -2.19
CA ILE A 158 -2.38 -2.18 -3.55
C ILE A 158 -1.94 -3.59 -3.98
N THR A 159 -1.95 -4.54 -3.05
CA THR A 159 -1.67 -5.98 -3.23
C THR A 159 -2.58 -6.81 -2.31
N GLN A 160 -2.52 -8.13 -2.41
CA GLN A 160 -3.07 -9.04 -1.41
C GLN A 160 -2.20 -9.04 -0.13
N ASP A 161 -2.77 -9.52 0.98
CA ASP A 161 -2.11 -9.58 2.30
C ASP A 161 -0.92 -10.57 2.34
N ASN A 162 -0.81 -11.45 1.35
CA ASN A 162 0.31 -12.39 1.17
C ASN A 162 1.41 -11.85 0.24
N GLY A 163 1.33 -10.58 -0.16
CA GLY A 163 2.27 -9.92 -1.07
C GLY A 163 2.06 -10.21 -2.56
N LYS A 164 1.07 -11.03 -2.94
CA LYS A 164 0.74 -11.28 -4.35
C LYS A 164 -0.07 -10.13 -4.97
N PRO A 165 -0.02 -9.93 -6.30
CA PRO A 165 -0.93 -9.03 -6.99
C PRO A 165 -2.40 -9.43 -6.77
N ILE A 166 -3.31 -8.46 -6.89
CA ILE A 166 -4.76 -8.69 -6.88
C ILE A 166 -5.11 -9.59 -8.08
N TYR A 167 -5.69 -10.76 -7.82
CA TYR A 167 -5.84 -11.80 -8.83
C TYR A 167 -7.22 -11.76 -9.50
N HIS A 168 -7.23 -11.67 -10.83
CA HIS A 168 -8.40 -11.86 -11.66
C HIS A 168 -8.24 -13.16 -12.45
N GLY A 169 -8.98 -14.20 -12.05
CA GLY A 169 -8.79 -15.55 -12.54
C GLY A 169 -9.39 -15.85 -13.91
N PHE A 170 -9.15 -17.07 -14.40
CA PHE A 170 -9.66 -17.56 -15.69
C PHE A 170 -11.17 -17.84 -15.71
N ALA A 171 -11.81 -17.96 -14.54
CA ALA A 171 -13.22 -18.29 -14.41
C ALA A 171 -14.17 -17.11 -14.66
N SER A 172 -13.64 -15.89 -14.76
CA SER A 172 -14.41 -14.66 -14.95
C SER A 172 -13.74 -13.78 -16.01
N GLU A 173 -14.55 -13.19 -16.89
CA GLU A 173 -14.06 -12.16 -17.81
C GLU A 173 -13.68 -10.90 -17.04
N THR A 174 -12.52 -10.32 -17.36
CA THR A 174 -12.05 -9.06 -16.78
C THR A 174 -12.19 -7.93 -17.79
N ASP A 175 -12.95 -6.90 -17.45
CA ASP A 175 -12.96 -5.67 -18.24
C ASP A 175 -11.90 -4.70 -17.72
N TYR A 176 -10.86 -4.50 -18.52
CA TYR A 176 -9.77 -3.59 -18.19
C TYR A 176 -10.24 -2.15 -17.98
N ASN A 177 -11.35 -1.72 -18.60
CA ASN A 177 -11.88 -0.36 -18.42
C ASN A 177 -12.40 -0.10 -17.00
N THR A 178 -12.80 -1.16 -16.29
CA THR A 178 -13.33 -1.06 -14.92
C THR A 178 -12.24 -1.04 -13.85
N LEU A 179 -11.01 -1.46 -14.20
CA LEU A 179 -9.86 -1.49 -13.29
C LEU A 179 -9.26 -0.10 -13.10
N THR A 180 -9.94 0.71 -12.30
CA THR A 180 -9.64 2.13 -12.08
C THR A 180 -9.00 2.44 -10.73
N GLN A 181 -8.96 1.48 -9.82
CA GLN A 181 -8.32 1.65 -8.52
C GLN A 181 -6.81 1.44 -8.63
N THR A 182 -6.03 2.25 -7.92
CA THR A 182 -4.58 2.06 -7.84
C THR A 182 -4.25 0.68 -7.26
N GLY A 183 -3.40 -0.08 -7.94
CA GLY A 183 -3.03 -1.41 -7.49
C GLY A 183 -2.16 -2.18 -8.49
N MET A 184 -1.62 -3.29 -7.99
CA MET A 184 -0.93 -4.31 -8.79
C MET A 184 -1.85 -5.50 -8.97
N TYR A 185 -2.13 -5.86 -10.22
CA TYR A 185 -3.06 -6.89 -10.60
C TYR A 185 -2.38 -7.99 -11.42
N LEU A 186 -2.87 -9.22 -11.29
CA LEU A 186 -2.57 -10.32 -12.19
C LEU A 186 -3.87 -10.71 -12.90
N ILE A 187 -3.95 -10.44 -14.20
CA ILE A 187 -5.10 -10.80 -15.02
C ILE A 187 -4.76 -12.11 -15.74
N TYR A 188 -5.44 -13.19 -15.35
CA TYR A 188 -5.23 -14.55 -15.85
C TYR A 188 -6.40 -14.99 -16.74
N ASN A 189 -6.76 -14.12 -17.67
CA ASN A 189 -7.73 -14.36 -18.74
C ASN A 189 -7.41 -13.37 -19.88
N GLN A 190 -8.03 -13.53 -21.07
CA GLN A 190 -7.89 -12.56 -22.17
C GLN A 190 -8.43 -11.18 -21.76
N GLY A 191 -9.58 -11.19 -21.09
CA GLY A 191 -10.33 -9.99 -20.74
C GLY A 191 -10.85 -9.24 -21.96
N ILE A 192 -11.65 -8.21 -21.69
CA ILE A 192 -12.15 -7.29 -22.71
C ILE A 192 -11.50 -5.92 -22.54
N ASN A 193 -11.37 -5.18 -23.64
CA ASN A 193 -10.70 -3.88 -23.68
C ASN A 193 -9.23 -3.92 -23.18
N GLY A 194 -8.62 -5.11 -23.17
CA GLY A 194 -7.21 -5.32 -22.83
C GLY A 194 -6.27 -5.07 -24.01
N PRO A 195 -4.95 -5.10 -23.78
CA PRO A 195 -3.96 -5.03 -24.85
C PRO A 195 -4.05 -6.27 -25.76
N SER A 196 -3.62 -6.14 -27.01
CA SER A 196 -3.71 -7.22 -27.98
C SER A 196 -2.85 -8.42 -27.56
N SER A 197 -3.48 -9.60 -27.48
CA SER A 197 -2.87 -10.95 -27.54
C SER A 197 -2.23 -11.59 -26.29
N PHE A 198 -2.75 -11.36 -25.07
CA PHE A 198 -2.28 -12.14 -23.90
C PHE A 198 -3.42 -12.57 -22.98
N ASN A 199 -3.40 -13.85 -22.58
CA ASN A 199 -4.29 -14.39 -21.53
C ASN A 199 -3.68 -14.27 -20.12
N ARG A 200 -2.53 -13.59 -19.99
CA ARG A 200 -1.81 -13.47 -18.72
C ARG A 200 -0.96 -12.20 -18.63
N VAL A 201 -1.42 -11.23 -17.85
CA VAL A 201 -0.82 -9.89 -17.75
C VAL A 201 -0.62 -9.49 -16.30
N PHE A 202 0.56 -8.95 -15.97
CA PHE A 202 0.72 -8.12 -14.78
C PHE A 202 0.32 -6.70 -15.13
N LEU A 203 -0.72 -6.20 -14.49
CA LEU A 203 -1.26 -4.87 -14.73
C LEU A 203 -0.95 -3.95 -13.54
N LEU A 204 -0.31 -2.83 -13.82
CA LEU A 204 -0.19 -1.73 -12.87
C LEU A 204 -1.24 -0.68 -13.22
N VAL A 205 -2.07 -0.32 -12.25
CA VAL A 205 -3.01 0.81 -12.35
C VAL A 205 -2.53 1.91 -11.42
N MET A 206 -2.31 3.10 -11.96
CA MET A 206 -2.00 4.29 -11.17
C MET A 206 -3.10 5.32 -11.40
N SER A 207 -3.88 5.58 -10.36
CA SER A 207 -5.06 6.44 -10.40
C SER A 207 -4.86 7.74 -9.64
N TYR A 208 -5.18 8.84 -10.31
CA TYR A 208 -5.25 10.20 -9.77
C TYR A 208 -6.65 10.77 -10.06
N GLY A 209 -7.66 10.18 -9.42
CA GLY A 209 -9.07 10.54 -9.59
C GLY A 209 -9.57 10.18 -10.99
N SER A 210 -9.84 11.18 -11.83
CA SER A 210 -10.30 10.98 -13.21
C SER A 210 -9.16 10.78 -14.22
N THR A 211 -7.91 10.87 -13.78
CA THR A 211 -6.72 10.65 -14.63
C THR A 211 -6.05 9.36 -14.19
N LEU A 212 -5.89 8.41 -15.12
CA LEU A 212 -5.33 7.11 -14.81
C LEU A 212 -4.35 6.67 -15.88
N VAL A 213 -3.38 5.86 -15.48
CA VAL A 213 -2.56 5.09 -16.41
C VAL A 213 -2.63 3.61 -16.06
N GLN A 214 -2.71 2.80 -17.10
CA GLN A 214 -2.58 1.36 -17.03
C GLN A 214 -1.33 0.94 -17.77
N ILE A 215 -0.50 0.12 -17.14
CA ILE A 215 0.69 -0.47 -17.75
C ILE A 215 0.56 -1.99 -17.64
N ALA A 216 0.55 -2.66 -18.77
CA ALA A 216 0.39 -4.09 -18.90
C ALA A 216 1.71 -4.73 -19.32
N TYR A 217 2.24 -5.60 -18.46
CA TYR A 217 3.38 -6.44 -18.75
C TYR A 217 2.91 -7.84 -19.14
N GLU A 218 3.28 -8.28 -20.33
CA GLU A 218 3.11 -9.66 -20.73
C GLU A 218 3.90 -10.58 -19.79
N SER A 219 3.23 -11.57 -19.20
CA SER A 219 3.87 -12.50 -18.27
C SER A 219 4.21 -13.86 -18.87
N VAL A 220 3.85 -14.12 -20.14
CA VAL A 220 4.09 -15.41 -20.79
C VAL A 220 5.53 -15.50 -21.29
N TYR A 221 5.92 -14.58 -22.19
CA TYR A 221 7.27 -14.53 -22.73
C TYR A 221 8.09 -13.35 -22.21
N GLY A 222 7.46 -12.39 -21.51
CA GLY A 222 8.13 -11.21 -20.98
C GLY A 222 8.67 -10.27 -22.06
N LYS A 223 8.08 -10.29 -23.26
CA LYS A 223 8.60 -9.54 -24.42
C LYS A 223 7.88 -8.21 -24.60
N ASN A 224 6.58 -8.18 -24.32
CA ASN A 224 5.76 -7.04 -24.66
C ASN A 224 5.30 -6.27 -23.42
N THR A 225 5.38 -4.94 -23.50
CA THR A 225 4.80 -4.02 -22.51
C THR A 225 3.89 -3.06 -23.25
N TYR A 226 2.70 -2.81 -22.70
CA TYR A 226 1.72 -1.90 -23.26
C TYR A 226 1.31 -0.88 -22.21
N PHE A 227 0.90 0.29 -22.66
CA PHE A 227 0.30 1.29 -21.78
C PHE A 227 -0.90 1.94 -22.44
N ARG A 228 -1.77 2.50 -21.60
CA ARG A 228 -2.85 3.40 -22.01
C ARG A 228 -3.18 4.36 -20.89
N VAL A 229 -3.84 5.46 -21.24
CA VAL A 229 -4.18 6.54 -20.32
C VAL A 229 -5.67 6.83 -20.39
N LEU A 230 -6.30 7.04 -19.24
CA LEU A 230 -7.58 7.74 -19.14
C LEU A 230 -7.26 9.19 -18.79
N LYS A 231 -7.52 10.10 -19.74
CA LYS A 231 -7.24 11.54 -19.56
C LYS A 231 -8.26 12.14 -18.60
N HIS A 232 -7.90 13.26 -17.96
CA HIS A 232 -8.78 13.99 -17.05
C HIS A 232 -10.16 14.26 -17.71
N ASN A 233 -11.24 13.81 -17.04
CA ASN A 233 -12.62 13.91 -17.51
C ASN A 233 -12.90 13.30 -18.90
N ALA A 234 -12.09 12.36 -19.37
CA ALA A 234 -12.39 11.64 -20.61
C ALA A 234 -13.44 10.54 -20.36
N GLU A 235 -14.33 10.36 -21.33
CA GLU A 235 -15.34 9.30 -21.32
C GLU A 235 -14.77 7.93 -21.74
N SER A 236 -13.59 7.92 -22.36
CA SER A 236 -12.98 6.71 -22.90
C SER A 236 -11.45 6.71 -22.74
N TRP A 237 -10.90 5.50 -22.63
CA TRP A 237 -9.47 5.25 -22.59
C TRP A 237 -8.82 5.54 -23.94
N THR A 238 -7.55 5.97 -23.93
CA THR A 238 -6.75 5.91 -25.16
C THR A 238 -6.59 4.45 -25.62
N PRO A 239 -6.31 4.23 -26.92
CA PRO A 239 -5.86 2.92 -27.38
C PRO A 239 -4.65 2.42 -26.57
N TRP A 240 -4.48 1.09 -26.54
CA TRP A 240 -3.27 0.49 -26.02
C TRP A 240 -2.10 0.71 -26.99
N GLU A 241 -0.99 1.22 -26.46
CA GLU A 241 0.24 1.44 -27.22
C GLU A 241 1.34 0.50 -26.71
N LYS A 242 2.04 -0.18 -27.63
CA LYS A 242 3.18 -1.04 -27.31
C LYS A 242 4.42 -0.18 -27.06
N GLN A 243 5.13 -0.42 -25.97
CA GLN A 243 6.46 0.11 -25.75
C GLN A 243 7.48 -0.68 -26.59
N ILE A 244 8.13 0.00 -27.53
CA ILE A 244 9.11 -0.59 -28.45
C ILE A 244 10.44 -0.81 -27.73
N THR A 245 11.02 -1.99 -27.94
CA THR A 245 12.35 -2.38 -27.43
C THR A 245 13.40 -2.37 -28.54
N LEU A 246 14.70 -2.44 -28.20
CA LEU A 246 15.75 -2.59 -29.20
C LEU A 246 15.58 -3.88 -30.02
N SER A 247 15.14 -4.97 -29.38
CA SER A 247 14.86 -6.22 -30.07
C SER A 247 13.79 -6.04 -31.14
N ASP A 248 12.74 -5.27 -30.88
CA ASP A 248 11.69 -4.95 -31.88
C ASP A 248 12.24 -4.20 -33.11
N LEU A 249 13.31 -3.42 -32.93
CA LEU A 249 13.97 -2.69 -34.02
C LEU A 249 14.91 -3.57 -34.85
N LEU A 250 15.40 -4.66 -34.23
CA LEU A 250 16.32 -5.63 -34.83
C LEU A 250 15.60 -6.88 -35.35
N GLU A 251 14.38 -7.13 -34.88
CA GLU A 251 13.49 -8.22 -35.30
C GLU A 251 12.99 -8.00 -36.73
N GLY A 252 12.84 -9.11 -37.45
CA GLY A 252 12.49 -9.17 -38.86
C GLY A 252 13.19 -10.37 -39.49
N SER A 253 12.41 -11.37 -39.91
CA SER A 253 12.96 -12.54 -40.59
C SER A 253 13.52 -12.12 -41.95
N TRP A 254 14.74 -12.57 -42.25
CA TRP A 254 15.27 -12.41 -43.59
C TRP A 254 14.49 -13.29 -44.56
N GLU A 255 13.93 -12.67 -45.58
CA GLU A 255 13.30 -13.32 -46.71
C GLU A 255 14.22 -13.26 -47.93
N THR A 256 14.15 -14.29 -48.76
CA THR A 256 14.79 -14.31 -50.08
C THR A 256 13.75 -13.98 -51.13
N PRO A 257 14.09 -13.19 -52.17
CA PRO A 257 13.20 -12.98 -53.30
C PRO A 257 12.71 -14.30 -53.90
N LYS A 258 11.44 -14.34 -54.29
CA LYS A 258 10.81 -15.52 -54.92
C LYS A 258 11.57 -15.99 -56.16
N GLU A 259 12.12 -15.04 -56.91
CA GLU A 259 12.88 -15.28 -58.14
C GLU A 259 13.84 -14.11 -58.40
N ILE A 260 14.97 -14.42 -59.03
CA ILE A 260 15.89 -13.45 -59.62
C ILE A 260 15.68 -13.47 -61.14
N LYS A 261 15.37 -12.30 -61.70
CA LYS A 261 14.86 -12.10 -63.06
C LYS A 261 15.91 -11.49 -64.00
N SER A 262 15.54 -11.33 -65.27
CA SER A 262 16.28 -10.52 -66.26
C SER A 262 17.76 -10.90 -66.42
N ASN A 263 18.02 -12.21 -66.39
CA ASN A 263 19.34 -12.84 -66.48
C ASN A 263 20.29 -12.54 -65.31
N TRP A 264 19.81 -11.85 -64.27
CA TRP A 264 20.57 -11.69 -63.04
C TRP A 264 20.70 -13.04 -62.33
N LYS A 265 21.81 -13.20 -61.63
CA LYS A 265 22.07 -14.30 -60.71
C LYS A 265 22.66 -13.72 -59.44
N GLU A 266 22.47 -14.40 -58.31
CA GLU A 266 23.23 -14.06 -57.11
C GLU A 266 24.74 -14.20 -57.39
N TYR A 267 25.52 -13.24 -56.90
CA TYR A 267 26.95 -13.22 -57.10
C TYR A 267 27.64 -14.36 -56.34
N ASP A 268 27.29 -14.47 -55.05
CA ASP A 268 27.72 -15.49 -54.10
C ASP A 268 26.52 -15.85 -53.19
N PRO A 269 25.75 -16.91 -53.52
CA PRO A 269 24.58 -17.33 -52.76
C PRO A 269 24.87 -17.72 -51.31
N ILE A 270 26.13 -17.99 -50.96
CA ILE A 270 26.52 -18.46 -49.63
C ILE A 270 26.87 -17.27 -48.75
N ASN A 271 27.75 -16.37 -49.23
CA ASN A 271 28.27 -15.27 -48.42
C ASN A 271 27.54 -13.94 -48.65
N LEU A 272 26.94 -13.72 -49.83
CA LEU A 272 26.23 -12.49 -50.20
C LEU A 272 24.85 -12.76 -50.84
N PRO A 273 23.99 -13.62 -50.23
CA PRO A 273 22.66 -13.88 -50.78
C PRO A 273 21.82 -12.62 -50.78
N VAL A 274 20.99 -12.46 -51.81
CA VAL A 274 20.03 -11.37 -51.89
C VAL A 274 18.89 -11.65 -50.93
N LYS A 275 18.78 -10.79 -49.92
CA LYS A 275 17.77 -10.92 -48.88
C LYS A 275 17.18 -9.56 -48.53
N TYR A 276 15.95 -9.59 -48.06
CA TYR A 276 15.30 -8.41 -47.51
C TYR A 276 14.60 -8.76 -46.19
N ARG A 277 14.43 -7.76 -45.33
CA ARG A 277 13.62 -7.87 -44.10
C ARG A 277 12.94 -6.56 -43.80
N LYS A 278 11.90 -6.59 -42.99
CA LYS A 278 11.17 -5.41 -42.50
C LYS A 278 11.05 -5.47 -41.00
N ASN A 279 11.41 -4.38 -40.31
CA ASN A 279 11.25 -4.29 -38.86
C ASN A 279 9.87 -3.72 -38.46
N LEU A 280 9.60 -3.64 -37.15
CA LEU A 280 8.33 -3.14 -36.60
C LEU A 280 8.05 -1.65 -36.91
N LEU A 281 9.06 -0.87 -37.28
CA LEU A 281 8.88 0.51 -37.73
C LEU A 281 8.47 0.61 -39.20
N GLY A 282 8.52 -0.48 -39.95
CA GLY A 282 8.33 -0.48 -41.40
C GLY A 282 9.58 -0.12 -42.19
N GLU A 283 10.76 -0.16 -41.58
CA GLU A 283 12.03 -0.03 -42.29
C GLU A 283 12.37 -1.36 -42.97
N VAL A 284 12.50 -1.32 -44.29
CA VAL A 284 12.94 -2.43 -45.13
C VAL A 284 14.43 -2.30 -45.36
N GLU A 285 15.15 -3.38 -45.11
CA GLU A 285 16.58 -3.52 -45.40
C GLU A 285 16.77 -4.53 -46.52
N ILE A 286 17.55 -4.19 -47.53
CA ILE A 286 17.93 -5.08 -48.64
C ILE A 286 19.44 -5.22 -48.66
N VAL A 287 19.91 -6.47 -48.68
CA VAL A 287 21.32 -6.85 -48.69
C VAL A 287 21.61 -7.90 -49.76
N GLY A 288 22.89 -8.09 -50.09
CA GLY A 288 23.38 -9.16 -50.96
C GLY A 288 24.08 -8.62 -52.20
N ALA A 289 24.36 -9.49 -53.17
CA ALA A 289 24.96 -9.08 -54.43
C ALA A 289 24.49 -9.91 -55.62
N VAL A 290 24.44 -9.30 -56.80
CA VAL A 290 24.03 -9.95 -58.06
C VAL A 290 25.06 -9.74 -59.17
N LYS A 291 24.98 -10.57 -60.22
CA LYS A 291 25.80 -10.51 -61.43
C LYS A 291 25.07 -10.92 -62.71
N GLY A 292 25.64 -10.52 -63.86
CA GLY A 292 25.34 -11.03 -65.20
C GLY A 292 24.04 -10.56 -65.87
N GLY A 293 23.18 -9.81 -65.19
CA GLY A 293 21.86 -9.48 -65.74
C GLY A 293 21.82 -8.25 -66.65
N THR A 294 20.60 -7.93 -67.09
CA THR A 294 20.36 -6.83 -68.03
C THR A 294 20.12 -5.52 -67.29
N LEU A 295 20.90 -4.49 -67.61
CA LEU A 295 20.69 -3.14 -67.09
C LEU A 295 19.41 -2.51 -67.63
N GLY A 296 18.86 -1.55 -66.89
CA GLY A 296 17.70 -0.75 -67.27
C GLY A 296 16.53 -0.91 -66.31
N ASN A 297 15.32 -0.57 -66.76
CA ASN A 297 14.09 -0.70 -65.97
C ASN A 297 13.55 -2.13 -65.98
N ASN A 298 14.46 -3.10 -65.91
CA ASN A 298 14.15 -4.53 -65.81
C ASN A 298 14.37 -4.96 -64.36
N ALA A 299 13.35 -5.53 -63.73
CA ALA A 299 13.44 -5.96 -62.34
C ALA A 299 14.50 -7.05 -62.18
N VAL A 300 15.41 -6.88 -61.23
CA VAL A 300 16.25 -7.96 -60.68
C VAL A 300 15.37 -8.90 -59.87
N PHE A 301 14.47 -8.34 -59.06
CA PHE A 301 13.43 -9.07 -58.33
C PHE A 301 12.30 -8.12 -57.92
N ASN A 302 11.24 -8.70 -57.35
CA ASN A 302 10.07 -7.98 -56.88
C ASN A 302 9.89 -8.14 -55.37
N LEU A 303 9.64 -7.03 -54.69
CA LEU A 303 9.20 -7.02 -53.30
C LEU A 303 7.70 -7.33 -53.22
N PRO A 304 7.26 -8.14 -52.23
CA PRO A 304 5.85 -8.30 -51.92
C PRO A 304 5.20 -6.97 -51.48
N GLU A 305 3.87 -6.90 -51.52
CA GLU A 305 3.11 -5.67 -51.30
C GLU A 305 3.44 -4.97 -49.98
N GLU A 306 3.61 -5.74 -48.92
CA GLU A 306 3.92 -5.26 -47.59
C GLU A 306 5.36 -4.72 -47.43
N TYR A 307 6.23 -4.91 -48.42
CA TYR A 307 7.62 -4.44 -48.46
C TYR A 307 7.84 -3.27 -49.43
N ARG A 308 6.82 -2.83 -50.16
CA ARG A 308 6.94 -1.78 -51.18
C ARG A 308 7.20 -0.39 -50.56
N PRO A 309 8.04 0.44 -51.19
CA PRO A 309 8.23 1.82 -50.73
C PRO A 309 6.99 2.67 -51.06
N LYS A 310 6.73 3.73 -50.28
CA LYS A 310 5.65 4.68 -50.59
C LYS A 310 5.87 5.49 -51.86
N GLN A 311 7.12 5.71 -52.22
CA GLN A 311 7.51 6.46 -53.41
C GLN A 311 8.69 5.77 -54.08
N ALA A 312 8.79 5.97 -55.39
CA ALA A 312 9.95 5.49 -56.14
C ALA A 312 11.24 6.14 -55.58
N MET A 313 12.28 5.33 -55.41
CA MET A 313 13.53 5.77 -54.82
C MET A 313 14.73 5.24 -55.58
N HIS A 314 15.84 5.97 -55.51
CA HIS A 314 17.10 5.57 -56.11
C HIS A 314 18.15 5.32 -55.04
N PHE A 315 18.98 4.32 -55.28
CA PHE A 315 20.15 4.00 -54.48
C PHE A 315 21.38 3.94 -55.37
N VAL A 316 22.51 4.44 -54.84
CA VAL A 316 23.82 4.31 -55.48
C VAL A 316 24.68 3.40 -54.61
N GLY A 317 25.13 2.28 -55.17
CA GLY A 317 25.98 1.32 -54.46
C GLY A 317 27.21 0.92 -55.26
N VAL A 318 27.97 -0.04 -54.74
CA VAL A 318 29.24 -0.47 -55.34
C VAL A 318 28.98 -1.40 -56.53
N ALA A 319 29.82 -1.28 -57.56
CA ALA A 319 29.80 -2.14 -58.73
C ALA A 319 31.18 -2.74 -59.03
N SER A 320 31.25 -3.70 -59.96
CA SER A 320 32.48 -4.38 -60.36
C SER A 320 33.51 -3.47 -61.01
N SER A 321 34.76 -3.54 -60.54
CA SER A 321 35.94 -2.95 -61.19
C SER A 321 36.68 -3.91 -62.13
N ILE A 322 36.12 -5.09 -62.45
CA ILE A 322 36.76 -6.06 -63.35
C ILE A 322 36.94 -5.44 -64.73
N GLY A 323 38.18 -5.32 -65.22
CA GLY A 323 38.49 -4.64 -66.47
C GLY A 323 38.71 -3.13 -66.35
N THR A 324 38.49 -2.54 -65.16
CA THR A 324 38.84 -1.15 -64.84
C THR A 324 39.52 -1.03 -63.46
N PRO A 325 40.66 -1.73 -63.21
CA PRO A 325 41.32 -1.71 -61.90
C PRO A 325 41.68 -0.28 -61.46
N GLY A 326 41.46 0.04 -60.19
CA GLY A 326 41.79 1.36 -59.61
C GLY A 326 40.78 2.47 -59.90
N VAL A 327 39.72 2.20 -60.67
CA VAL A 327 38.64 3.16 -60.93
C VAL A 327 37.43 2.81 -60.06
N PRO A 328 36.93 3.70 -59.19
CA PRO A 328 35.72 3.46 -58.43
C PRO A 328 34.52 3.19 -59.36
N GLN A 329 33.83 2.07 -59.13
CA GLN A 329 32.64 1.69 -59.89
C GLN A 329 31.41 1.71 -59.00
N PHE A 330 30.32 2.26 -59.54
CA PHE A 330 29.05 2.40 -58.85
C PHE A 330 27.89 2.00 -59.76
N HIS A 331 26.78 1.62 -59.17
CA HIS A 331 25.54 1.36 -59.91
C HIS A 331 24.42 2.26 -59.38
N ARG A 332 23.38 2.43 -60.20
CA ARG A 332 22.13 3.08 -59.80
C ARG A 332 21.02 2.04 -59.81
N THR A 333 20.42 1.82 -58.65
CA THR A 333 19.24 0.98 -58.48
C THR A 333 18.01 1.87 -58.29
N LEU A 334 16.93 1.55 -59.00
CA LEU A 334 15.58 2.09 -58.79
C LEU A 334 14.76 1.05 -58.04
N ILE A 335 13.99 1.51 -57.05
CA ILE A 335 12.90 0.74 -56.46
C ILE A 335 11.64 1.54 -56.70
N ASP A 336 10.75 1.03 -57.55
CA ASP A 336 9.48 1.72 -57.81
C ASP A 336 8.42 1.39 -56.75
N LYS A 337 7.28 2.07 -56.84
CA LYS A 337 6.16 1.91 -55.90
C LYS A 337 5.49 0.53 -56.01
N GLU A 338 5.68 -0.16 -57.14
CA GLU A 338 5.22 -1.53 -57.37
C GLU A 338 6.18 -2.57 -56.76
N GLY A 339 7.33 -2.14 -56.24
CA GLY A 339 8.33 -3.00 -55.59
C GLY A 339 9.30 -3.66 -56.56
N ASN A 340 9.39 -3.20 -57.82
CA ASN A 340 10.44 -3.65 -58.74
C ASN A 340 11.78 -3.07 -58.32
N VAL A 341 12.75 -3.94 -58.02
CA VAL A 341 14.14 -3.55 -57.76
C VAL A 341 14.93 -3.67 -59.05
N CYS A 342 15.26 -2.54 -59.69
CA CYS A 342 15.83 -2.47 -61.03
C CYS A 342 17.23 -1.85 -61.00
N VAL A 343 18.25 -2.55 -61.50
CA VAL A 343 19.60 -1.97 -61.68
C VAL A 343 19.62 -1.24 -63.01
N GLN A 344 19.45 0.08 -62.99
CA GLN A 344 19.26 0.89 -64.19
C GLN A 344 20.54 1.10 -64.97
N SER A 345 21.64 1.30 -64.25
CA SER A 345 22.95 1.56 -64.86
C SER A 345 24.06 1.11 -63.92
N SER A 346 25.17 0.70 -64.51
CA SER A 346 26.48 0.58 -63.86
C SER A 346 27.42 1.62 -64.50
N SER A 347 28.41 2.10 -63.76
CA SER A 347 29.37 3.10 -64.23
C SER A 347 30.20 2.61 -65.43
N SER A 348 31.13 3.45 -65.90
CA SER A 348 31.84 3.42 -67.20
C SER A 348 32.61 2.14 -67.60
N ASN A 349 32.45 1.04 -66.87
CA ASN A 349 32.94 -0.27 -67.25
C ASN A 349 32.07 -0.91 -68.34
N ASN A 350 32.28 -0.51 -69.60
CA ASN A 350 31.53 -1.06 -70.74
C ASN A 350 31.90 -2.52 -71.06
N ALA A 351 33.02 -3.02 -70.54
CA ALA A 351 33.46 -4.40 -70.76
C ALA A 351 32.72 -5.38 -69.86
N ASN A 352 32.55 -5.03 -68.58
CA ASN A 352 32.02 -5.93 -67.54
C ASN A 352 31.09 -5.19 -66.55
N PRO A 353 30.04 -4.51 -67.04
CA PRO A 353 29.25 -3.57 -66.22
C PRO A 353 28.46 -4.26 -65.09
N THR A 354 28.24 -5.57 -65.19
CA THR A 354 27.33 -6.33 -64.32
C THR A 354 28.00 -7.50 -63.63
N GLU A 355 29.33 -7.54 -63.52
CA GLU A 355 30.03 -8.67 -62.88
C GLU A 355 29.84 -8.73 -61.36
N PHE A 356 29.49 -7.59 -60.74
CA PHE A 356 29.24 -7.47 -59.31
C PHE A 356 28.43 -6.20 -59.07
N ILE A 357 27.28 -6.34 -58.42
CA ILE A 357 26.39 -5.25 -58.02
C ILE A 357 25.92 -5.53 -56.59
N THR A 358 26.18 -4.62 -55.65
CA THR A 358 25.81 -4.83 -54.25
C THR A 358 24.47 -4.20 -53.88
N PHE A 359 23.75 -4.85 -52.99
CA PHE A 359 22.64 -4.25 -52.25
C PHE A 359 23.05 -4.13 -50.79
N GLY A 360 22.73 -3.00 -50.17
CA GLY A 360 23.14 -2.67 -48.81
C GLY A 360 22.54 -1.34 -48.40
N PHE A 361 21.21 -1.27 -48.38
CA PHE A 361 20.48 -0.04 -48.13
C PHE A 361 19.17 -0.31 -47.41
N LYS A 362 18.59 0.78 -46.89
CA LYS A 362 17.34 0.74 -46.15
C LYS A 362 16.39 1.84 -46.60
N PHE A 363 15.09 1.58 -46.47
CA PHE A 363 14.03 2.55 -46.74
C PHE A 363 12.78 2.26 -45.92
N SER A 364 11.88 3.25 -45.83
CA SER A 364 10.63 3.09 -45.11
C SER A 364 9.48 2.72 -46.06
N THR A 365 8.63 1.78 -45.63
CA THR A 365 7.31 1.52 -46.23
C THR A 365 6.23 2.43 -45.64
N ARG A 366 6.56 3.17 -44.58
CA ARG A 366 5.74 4.24 -43.99
C ARG A 366 6.18 5.61 -44.51
#